data_AF-A0A1G1HWM8-F1
#
_entry.id   AF-A0A1G1HWM8-F1
#
_cell.length_a   1.000
_cell.length_b   1.000
_cell.length_c   1.000
_cell.angle_alpha   90.00
_cell.angle_beta   90.00
_cell.angle_gamma   90.00
#
_symmetry.space_group_name_H-M   'P 1'
#
loop_
_entity.id
_entity.type
_entity.pdbx_description
1 polymer ?
#
loop_
_entity_poly.entity_id
_entity_poly.type
_entity_poly.pdbx_seq_one_letter_code
_entity_poly.pdbx_strand_id
1 'polypeptide(L)' 'MNRLFEVQLTGADAFYVVAPNHYRADELLGAYLEANHMSHYLVEGRYTVVPVDLDEERVLARGAKCRECET' A
#
# COMPACT_ATOMS: atom_id res chain seq x y z
N MET A 1 15.61 -4.37 7.96
CA MET A 1 14.39 -5.18 7.78
C MET A 1 13.26 -4.23 7.43
N ASN A 2 12.59 -4.49 6.31
CA ASN A 2 11.45 -3.72 5.85
C ASN A 2 10.16 -4.45 6.26
N ARG A 3 9.07 -3.73 6.42
CA ARG A 3 7.72 -4.27 6.66
C ARG A 3 6.81 -3.91 5.51
N LEU A 4 5.99 -4.86 5.12
CA LEU A 4 4.95 -4.64 4.12
C LEU A 4 3.65 -4.23 4.81
N PHE A 5 2.95 -3.28 4.21
CA PHE A 5 1.64 -2.84 4.62
C PHE A 5 0.69 -2.89 3.45
N GLU A 6 -0.52 -3.37 3.67
CA GLU A 6 -1.64 -3.20 2.75
C GLU A 6 -2.44 -1.98 3.18
N VAL A 7 -2.66 -1.08 2.24
CA VAL A 7 -3.44 0.13 2.42
C VAL A 7 -4.72 -0.02 1.63
N GLN A 8 -5.85 0.02 2.33
CA GLN A 8 -7.17 -0.04 1.75
C GLN A 8 -7.80 1.36 1.83
N LEU A 9 -8.06 1.96 0.67
CA LEU A 9 -8.78 3.23 0.57
C LEU A 9 -10.27 2.96 0.39
N THR A 10 -11.12 3.69 1.10
CA THR A 10 -12.58 3.54 0.96
C THR A 10 -13.02 4.09 -0.40
N GLY A 11 -13.48 3.20 -1.29
CA GLY A 11 -13.94 3.58 -2.64
C GLY A 11 -12.85 3.53 -3.72
N ALA A 12 -11.66 3.01 -3.41
CA ALA A 12 -10.60 2.75 -4.38
C ALA A 12 -9.95 1.37 -4.13
N ASP A 13 -9.11 0.93 -5.04
CA ASP A 13 -8.38 -0.33 -4.91
C ASP A 13 -7.35 -0.29 -3.78
N ALA A 14 -7.10 -1.44 -3.18
CA ALA A 14 -6.05 -1.60 -2.18
C ALA A 14 -4.66 -1.59 -2.85
N PHE A 15 -3.67 -1.00 -2.19
CA PHE A 15 -2.28 -1.02 -2.65
C PHE A 15 -1.33 -1.38 -1.52
N TYR A 16 -0.11 -1.77 -1.89
CA TYR A 16 0.91 -2.22 -0.95
C TYR A 16 2.03 -1.19 -0.81
N VAL A 17 2.49 -0.97 0.42
CA VAL A 17 3.59 -0.07 0.75
C VAL A 17 4.64 -0.85 1.52
N VAL A 18 5.90 -0.78 1.05
CA VAL A 18 7.04 -1.31 1.79
C VAL A 18 7.66 -0.17 2.59
N ALA A 19 7.64 -0.29 3.91
CA ALA A 19 8.26 0.69 4.80
C ALA A 19 9.53 0.12 5.45
N PRO A 20 10.62 0.88 5.54
CA PRO A 20 11.70 0.54 6.46
C PRO A 20 11.18 0.47 7.90
N ASN A 21 11.66 -0.46 8.72
CA ASN A 21 11.19 -0.68 10.11
C ASN A 21 11.15 0.57 11.03
N HIS A 22 11.88 1.63 10.67
CA HIS A 22 11.95 2.87 11.44
C HIS A 22 10.91 3.91 11.03
N TYR A 23 10.29 3.77 9.85
CA TYR A 23 9.20 4.64 9.41
C TYR A 23 7.87 4.00 9.77
N ARG A 24 6.90 4.86 10.11
CA ARG A 24 5.52 4.39 10.21
C ARG A 24 4.88 4.36 8.81
N ALA A 25 4.00 3.40 8.59
CA ALA A 25 3.37 3.20 7.29
C ALA A 25 2.47 4.37 6.87
N ASP A 26 1.88 5.09 7.82
CA ASP A 26 1.11 6.32 7.63
C ASP A 26 1.96 7.48 7.10
N GLU A 27 3.21 7.60 7.53
CA GLU A 27 4.14 8.64 7.05
C GLU A 27 4.48 8.45 5.55
N LEU A 28 4.75 7.20 5.14
CA LEU A 28 5.00 6.86 3.73
C LEU A 28 3.73 6.94 2.88
N LEU A 29 2.60 6.53 3.46
CA LEU A 29 1.30 6.68 2.83
C LEU A 29 0.98 8.16 2.56
N GLY A 30 1.32 9.04 3.50
CA GLY A 30 1.17 10.49 3.34
C GLY A 30 1.86 11.00 2.07
N ALA A 31 3.16 10.71 1.95
CA ALA A 31 3.96 11.10 0.80
C ALA A 31 3.45 10.49 -0.52
N TYR A 32 3.02 9.22 -0.50
CA TYR A 32 2.46 8.56 -1.68
C TYR A 32 1.16 9.21 -2.14
N LEU A 33 0.23 9.47 -1.22
CA LEU A 33 -1.06 10.06 -1.56
C LEU A 33 -0.90 11.52 -2.01
N GLU A 34 0.01 12.28 -1.41
CA GLU A 34 0.34 13.64 -1.86
C GLU A 34 0.89 13.63 -3.29
N ALA A 35 1.85 12.75 -3.59
CA ALA A 35 2.43 12.62 -4.93
C ALA A 35 1.41 12.22 -6.02
N ASN A 36 0.31 11.55 -5.63
CA ASN A 36 -0.74 11.13 -6.54
C ASN A 36 -2.01 12.01 -6.48
N HIS A 37 -1.95 13.19 -5.85
CA HIS A 37 -3.09 14.10 -5.67
C HIS A 37 -4.30 13.48 -4.92
N MET A 38 -4.04 12.48 -4.08
CA MET A 38 -5.00 11.72 -3.28
C MET A 38 -4.96 12.08 -1.77
N SER A 39 -4.32 13.19 -1.40
CA SER A 39 -4.17 13.60 0.01
C SER A 39 -5.50 13.80 0.75
N HIS A 40 -6.62 14.02 0.04
CA HIS A 40 -7.96 14.10 0.62
C HIS A 40 -8.36 12.83 1.38
N TYR A 41 -7.89 11.65 0.98
CA TYR A 41 -8.17 10.39 1.71
C TYR A 41 -7.57 10.38 3.13
N LEU A 42 -6.46 11.09 3.36
CA LEU A 42 -5.86 11.22 4.70
C LEU A 42 -6.73 12.07 5.61
N VAL A 43 -7.21 13.20 5.09
CA VAL A 43 -8.03 14.17 5.84
C VAL A 43 -9.40 13.58 6.16
N GLU A 44 -9.97 12.82 5.24
CA GLU A 44 -11.27 12.16 5.43
C GLU A 44 -11.20 10.90 6.31
N GLY A 45 -9.99 10.44 6.67
CA GLY A 45 -9.80 9.20 7.44
C GLY A 45 -10.31 7.95 6.72
N ARG A 46 -10.35 7.98 5.38
CA ARG A 46 -10.94 6.94 4.53
C ARG A 46 -9.91 5.89 4.12
N TYR A 47 -9.04 5.50 5.04
CA TYR A 47 -8.02 4.51 4.79
C TYR A 47 -7.81 3.59 5.99
N THR A 48 -7.46 2.34 5.70
CA THR A 48 -7.00 1.36 6.70
C THR A 48 -5.63 0.87 6.31
N VAL A 49 -4.71 0.79 7.28
CA VAL A 49 -3.36 0.28 7.08
C VAL A 49 -3.19 -0.99 7.90
N VAL A 50 -2.92 -2.11 7.23
CA VAL A 50 -2.75 -3.41 7.88
C VAL A 50 -1.32 -3.89 7.63
N PRO A 51 -0.55 -4.26 8.67
CA PRO A 51 0.73 -4.90 8.47
C PRO A 51 0.52 -6.29 7.88
N VAL A 52 1.27 -6.60 6.84
CA VAL A 52 1.14 -7.88 6.13
C VAL A 52 2.43 -8.67 6.31
N ASP A 53 2.29 -9.89 6.81
CA ASP A 53 3.39 -10.85 6.93
C ASP A 53 3.53 -11.60 5.59
N LEU A 54 3.92 -10.85 4.56
CA LEU A 54 4.30 -11.38 3.25
C LEU A 54 5.72 -10.94 2.96
N ASP A 55 6.57 -11.90 2.57
CA ASP A 55 7.86 -11.59 1.98
C ASP A 55 7.67 -10.83 0.67
N GLU A 56 8.55 -9.86 0.39
CA GLU A 56 8.54 -9.01 -0.82
C GLU A 56 8.37 -9.83 -2.11
N GLU A 57 8.98 -11.03 -2.14
CA GLU A 57 8.90 -12.00 -3.23
C GLU A 57 7.46 -12.50 -3.51
N ARG A 58 6.64 -12.68 -2.47
CA ARG A 58 5.23 -13.10 -2.60
C ARG A 58 4.33 -11.97 -3.08
N VAL A 59 4.70 -10.72 -2.82
CA VAL A 59 3.97 -9.52 -3.29
C VAL A 59 4.18 -9.35 -4.79
N LEU A 60 5.42 -9.42 -5.24
CA LEU A 60 5.77 -9.36 -6.67
C LEU A 60 5.11 -10.50 -7.45
N ALA A 61 5.02 -11.70 -6.87
CA ALA A 61 4.30 -12.82 -7.47
C ALA A 61 2.78 -12.59 -7.62
N ARG A 62 2.13 -11.86 -6.69
CA ARG A 62 0.71 -11.48 -6.84
C ARG A 62 0.51 -10.40 -7.91
N GLY A 63 1.42 -9.43 -7.99
CA GLY A 63 1.42 -8.41 -9.05
C GLY A 63 1.63 -9.03 -10.44
N ALA A 64 2.48 -10.05 -10.56
CA ALA A 64 2.68 -10.80 -11.79
C ALA A 64 1.43 -11.60 -12.21
N LYS A 65 0.74 -12.24 -11.26
CA LYS A 65 -0.50 -13.00 -11.54
C LYS A 65 -1.65 -12.11 -12.05
N CYS A 66 -1.73 -10.85 -11.66
CA CYS A 66 -2.72 -9.93 -12.23
C CYS A 66 -2.41 -9.51 -13.67
N ARG A 67 -1.14 -9.53 -14.12
CA ARG A 67 -0.79 -9.27 -15.52
C ARG A 67 -1.03 -10.46 -16.45
N GLU A 68 -1.12 -11.67 -15.91
CA GLU A 68 -1.42 -12.88 -16.67
C GLU A 68 -2.91 -13.27 -16.65
N CYS A 69 -3.80 -12.46 -16.05
CA CYS A 69 -5.26 -12.66 -16.14
C CYS A 69 -5.92 -11.92 -17.31
N GLU A 70 -5.16 -11.18 -18.12
CA GLU A 70 -5.63 -10.67 -19.41
C GLU A 70 -4.95 -11.44 -20.55
N THR A 71 -5.34 -12.69 -20.77
CA THR A 71 -5.36 -13.34 -22.09
C THR A 71 -6.27 -14.55 -22.11
#